data_AF-A0A2V3IIN6-F1
#
_entry.id   AF-A0A2V3IIN6-F1
#
_cell.length_a   1.000
_cell.length_b   1.000
_cell.length_c   1.000
_cell.angle_alpha   90.00
_cell.angle_beta   90.00
_cell.angle_gamma   90.00
#
_symmetry.space_group_name_H-M   'P 1'
#
loop_
_entity.id
_entity.type
_entity.pdbx_description
1 polymer ?
#
loop_
_entity_poly.entity_id
_entity_poly.type
_entity_poly.pdbx_seq_one_letter_code
_entity_poly.pdbx_strand_id
1 'polypeptide(L)'
;MCQLRQKKKTVPVYFIPPKALKEYNLPYLFRGCNRVGQPHETVMKTLRAKNLTHIVRKKDVPVLTPGRIFDIFKVKSIKILKLDIEGFDAQLITDFLTEITKRSMPLPRFVIYEENVLSPEKHISHAENFVKNLGYDLYKTGSESMYYGLTDKLLEDYIGSNDRTSYGEEAYKV
;
A
#
# COMPACT_ATOMS: atom_id res chain seq x y z
N MET A 1 2.22 -9.19 12.68
CA MET A 1 3.19 -10.04 11.96
C MET A 1 2.95 -9.89 10.46
N CYS A 2 3.94 -9.39 9.72
CA CYS A 2 3.89 -9.34 8.25
C CYS A 2 3.62 -10.74 7.69
N GLN A 3 2.53 -10.91 6.94
CA GLN A 3 2.16 -12.20 6.34
C GLN A 3 3.15 -12.64 5.24
N LEU A 4 4.06 -11.76 4.79
CA LEU A 4 5.17 -12.14 3.90
C LEU A 4 6.10 -13.20 4.51
N ARG A 5 6.10 -13.38 5.84
CA ARG A 5 6.87 -14.44 6.51
C ARG A 5 6.17 -15.79 6.54
N GLN A 6 4.89 -15.86 6.20
CA GLN A 6 4.17 -17.13 6.11
C GLN A 6 4.32 -17.66 4.69
N LYS A 7 4.84 -18.89 4.51
CA LYS A 7 4.98 -19.59 3.22
C LYS A 7 3.61 -19.96 2.56
N LYS A 8 2.57 -19.15 2.77
CA LYS A 8 1.24 -19.36 2.21
C LYS A 8 1.21 -18.85 0.78
N LYS A 9 0.72 -19.68 -0.15
CA LYS A 9 0.56 -19.31 -1.57
C LYS A 9 -0.59 -18.33 -1.79
N THR A 10 -1.61 -18.38 -0.92
CA THR A 10 -2.78 -17.51 -0.96
C THR A 10 -3.17 -17.05 0.43
N VAL A 11 -3.88 -15.92 0.49
CA VAL A 11 -4.42 -15.37 1.74
C VAL A 11 -5.86 -14.90 1.53
N PRO A 12 -6.76 -15.14 2.50
CA PRO A 12 -8.13 -14.65 2.39
C PRO A 12 -8.19 -13.15 2.57
N VAL A 13 -8.85 -12.47 1.63
CA VAL A 13 -9.19 -11.04 1.70
C VAL A 13 -10.69 -10.88 1.80
N TYR A 14 -11.11 -10.05 2.74
CA TYR A 14 -12.50 -9.72 2.99
C TYR A 14 -12.78 -8.30 2.49
N PHE A 15 -13.84 -8.16 1.69
CA PHE A 15 -14.22 -6.89 1.07
C PHE A 15 -15.73 -6.82 0.83
N ILE A 16 -16.25 -5.62 0.55
CA ILE A 16 -17.61 -5.42 0.06
C ILE A 16 -17.55 -5.10 -1.43
N PRO A 17 -18.29 -5.81 -2.30
CA PRO A 17 -18.37 -5.47 -3.71
C PRO A 17 -18.89 -4.04 -3.93
N PRO A 18 -18.31 -3.25 -4.84
CA PRO A 18 -18.78 -1.88 -5.12
C PRO A 18 -20.26 -1.79 -5.48
N LYS A 19 -20.81 -2.83 -6.14
CA LYS A 19 -22.25 -2.93 -6.44
C LYS A 19 -23.11 -2.98 -5.17
N ALA A 20 -22.72 -3.78 -4.19
CA ALA A 20 -23.43 -3.88 -2.91
C ALA A 20 -23.33 -2.58 -2.09
N LEU A 21 -22.21 -1.85 -2.17
CA LEU A 21 -22.10 -0.53 -1.53
C LEU A 21 -23.16 0.44 -2.06
N LYS A 22 -23.38 0.46 -3.39
CA LYS A 22 -24.40 1.30 -4.03
C LYS A 22 -25.82 0.83 -3.72
N GLU A 23 -26.07 -0.47 -3.85
CA GLU A 23 -27.39 -1.09 -3.65
C GLU A 23 -27.94 -0.84 -2.24
N TYR A 24 -27.09 -0.91 -1.22
CA TYR A 24 -27.47 -0.75 0.18
C TYR A 24 -27.17 0.65 0.75
N ASN A 25 -26.83 1.62 -0.11
CA ASN A 25 -26.48 3.00 0.27
C ASN A 25 -25.47 3.06 1.44
N LEU A 26 -24.39 2.29 1.33
CA LEU A 26 -23.35 2.20 2.35
C LEU A 26 -22.30 3.32 2.17
N PRO A 27 -21.60 3.73 3.24
CA PRO A 27 -20.57 4.75 3.15
C PRO A 27 -19.51 4.41 2.10
N TYR A 28 -19.19 5.37 1.23
CA TYR A 28 -18.20 5.19 0.16
C TYR A 28 -16.83 4.73 0.69
N LEU A 29 -16.44 5.20 1.87
CA LEU A 29 -15.21 4.83 2.57
C LEU A 29 -15.05 3.32 2.78
N PHE A 30 -16.15 2.55 2.84
CA PHE A 30 -16.08 1.09 3.01
C PHE A 30 -15.42 0.37 1.82
N ARG A 31 -15.26 1.04 0.67
CA ARG A 31 -14.44 0.55 -0.45
C ARG A 31 -12.97 0.36 -0.06
N GLY A 32 -12.45 1.21 0.83
CA GLY A 32 -11.07 1.18 1.31
C GLY A 32 -10.84 0.20 2.47
N CYS A 33 -11.90 -0.20 3.17
CA CYS A 33 -11.81 -1.04 4.37
C CYS A 33 -11.66 -2.54 4.07
N ASN A 34 -10.92 -2.90 3.02
CA ASN A 34 -10.59 -4.28 2.70
C ASN A 34 -9.59 -4.81 3.72
N ARG A 35 -9.71 -6.08 4.10
CA ARG A 35 -8.82 -6.62 5.14
C ARG A 35 -8.42 -8.06 4.89
N VAL A 36 -7.15 -8.33 5.17
CA VAL A 36 -6.55 -9.65 5.03
C VAL A 36 -6.77 -10.47 6.30
N GLY A 37 -7.07 -11.76 6.16
CA GLY A 37 -7.21 -12.72 7.26
C GLY A 37 -8.59 -12.71 7.94
N GLN A 38 -9.18 -11.54 8.15
CA GLN A 38 -10.49 -11.37 8.77
C GLN A 38 -11.20 -10.09 8.28
N PRO A 39 -12.54 -10.00 8.39
CA PRO A 39 -13.27 -8.77 8.07
C PRO A 39 -12.84 -7.55 8.89
N HIS A 40 -13.03 -6.36 8.32
CA HIS A 40 -12.77 -5.10 9.02
C HIS A 40 -13.82 -4.87 10.13
N GLU A 41 -13.38 -4.61 11.35
CA GLU A 41 -14.27 -4.59 12.52
C GLU A 41 -15.32 -3.47 12.45
N THR A 42 -14.90 -2.24 12.12
CA THR A 42 -15.82 -1.09 11.95
C THR A 42 -16.89 -1.34 10.90
N VAL A 43 -16.51 -1.97 9.77
CA VAL A 43 -17.45 -2.37 8.72
C VAL A 43 -18.43 -3.41 9.26
N MET A 44 -17.93 -4.45 9.95
CA MET A 44 -18.79 -5.50 10.51
C MET A 44 -19.78 -4.99 11.55
N LYS A 45 -19.38 -4.05 12.42
CA LYS A 45 -20.28 -3.40 13.39
C LYS A 45 -21.44 -2.71 12.65
N THR A 46 -21.13 -1.93 11.62
CA THR A 46 -22.13 -1.23 10.80
C THR A 46 -23.06 -2.21 10.06
N LEU A 47 -22.50 -3.27 9.47
CA LEU A 47 -23.30 -4.26 8.73
C LEU A 47 -24.22 -5.07 9.66
N ARG A 48 -23.77 -5.42 10.87
CA ARG A 48 -24.60 -6.11 11.87
C ARG A 48 -25.80 -5.26 12.28
N ALA A 49 -25.59 -3.96 12.52
CA ALA A 49 -26.67 -3.04 12.85
C ALA A 49 -27.73 -2.91 11.74
N LYS A 50 -27.36 -3.20 10.49
CA LYS A 50 -28.25 -3.18 9.32
C LYS A 50 -28.70 -4.58 8.85
N ASN A 51 -28.31 -5.66 9.53
CA ASN A 51 -28.51 -7.05 9.08
C ASN A 51 -27.94 -7.37 7.67
N LEU A 52 -26.86 -6.70 7.28
CA LEU A 52 -26.24 -6.80 5.95
C LEU A 52 -24.91 -7.59 5.95
N THR A 53 -24.61 -8.39 6.97
CA THR A 53 -23.33 -9.13 7.04
C THR A 53 -23.11 -10.09 5.87
N HIS A 54 -24.19 -10.55 5.25
CA HIS A 54 -24.18 -11.47 4.11
C HIS A 54 -23.59 -10.86 2.82
N ILE A 55 -23.38 -9.53 2.74
CA ILE A 55 -22.80 -8.88 1.56
C ILE A 55 -21.27 -8.93 1.53
N VAL A 56 -20.65 -9.25 2.67
CA VAL A 56 -19.19 -9.40 2.76
C VAL A 56 -18.78 -10.57 1.88
N ARG A 57 -17.73 -10.38 1.09
CA ARG A 57 -17.13 -11.41 0.25
C ARG A 57 -15.76 -11.76 0.79
N LYS A 58 -15.43 -13.04 0.71
CA LYS A 58 -14.11 -13.59 0.96
C LYS A 58 -13.54 -14.02 -0.39
N LYS A 59 -12.33 -13.60 -0.71
CA LYS A 59 -11.58 -14.06 -1.88
C LYS A 59 -10.17 -14.42 -1.46
N ASP A 60 -9.74 -15.63 -1.78
CA ASP A 60 -8.34 -16.00 -1.61
C ASP A 60 -7.53 -15.37 -2.75
N VAL A 61 -6.53 -14.55 -2.39
CA VAL A 61 -5.65 -13.85 -3.33
C VAL A 61 -4.24 -14.43 -3.24
N PRO A 62 -3.49 -14.52 -4.36
CA PRO A 62 -2.11 -14.96 -4.31
C PRO A 62 -1.25 -14.01 -3.49
N VAL A 63 -0.36 -14.57 -2.68
CA VAL A 63 0.67 -13.79 -1.98
C VAL A 63 1.92 -13.79 -2.86
N LEU A 64 2.30 -12.61 -3.33
CA LEU A 64 3.48 -12.42 -4.17
C LEU A 64 4.56 -11.72 -3.36
N THR A 65 5.78 -12.25 -3.44
CA THR A 65 6.95 -11.49 -2.99
C THR A 65 7.34 -10.47 -4.07
N PRO A 66 8.01 -9.36 -3.71
CA PRO A 66 8.58 -8.41 -4.65
C PRO A 66 9.25 -9.11 -5.85
N GLY A 67 10.11 -10.09 -5.57
CA GLY A 67 10.82 -10.79 -6.63
C GLY A 67 9.91 -11.60 -7.56
N ARG A 68 8.83 -12.21 -7.04
CA ARG A 68 7.83 -12.88 -7.89
C ARG A 68 7.08 -11.90 -8.79
N ILE A 69 6.81 -10.68 -8.33
CA ILE A 69 6.20 -9.62 -9.15
C ILE A 69 7.13 -9.30 -10.32
N PHE A 70 8.43 -9.08 -10.06
CA PHE A 70 9.41 -8.83 -11.13
C PHE A 70 9.47 -9.98 -12.13
N ASP A 71 9.50 -11.22 -11.65
CA ASP A 71 9.63 -12.41 -12.50
C ASP A 71 8.40 -12.63 -13.40
N ILE A 72 7.19 -12.43 -12.86
CA ILE A 72 5.91 -12.62 -13.57
C ILE A 72 5.70 -11.50 -14.61
N PHE A 73 5.89 -10.25 -14.20
CA PHE A 73 5.58 -9.09 -15.04
C PHE A 73 6.78 -8.58 -15.85
N LYS A 74 7.94 -9.24 -15.75
CA LYS A 74 9.19 -8.84 -16.42
C LYS A 74 9.55 -7.37 -16.17
N VAL A 75 9.40 -6.94 -14.92
CA VAL A 75 9.63 -5.56 -14.51
C VAL A 75 11.11 -5.19 -14.71
N LYS A 76 11.35 -4.12 -15.47
CA LYS A 76 12.69 -3.60 -15.76
C LYS A 76 13.08 -2.39 -14.92
N SER A 77 12.08 -1.65 -14.44
CA SER A 77 12.27 -0.47 -13.59
C SER A 77 10.99 -0.16 -12.84
N ILE A 78 11.13 0.54 -11.71
CA ILE A 78 10.01 1.08 -10.95
C ILE A 78 10.22 2.59 -10.87
N LYS A 79 9.32 3.37 -11.46
CA LYS A 79 9.38 4.84 -11.33
C LYS A 79 8.91 5.26 -9.93
N ILE A 80 7.73 4.80 -9.51
CA ILE A 80 7.12 5.18 -8.23
C ILE A 80 6.63 3.90 -7.54
N LEU A 81 7.00 3.75 -6.27
CA LEU A 81 6.41 2.80 -5.35
C LEU A 81 5.62 3.59 -4.30
N LYS A 82 4.28 3.51 -4.36
CA LYS A 82 3.40 4.09 -3.34
C LYS A 82 2.87 2.99 -2.42
N LEU A 83 2.98 3.18 -1.11
CA LEU A 83 2.40 2.33 -0.08
C LEU A 83 1.38 3.13 0.73
N ASP A 84 0.29 2.46 1.06
CA ASP A 84 -0.82 2.98 1.86
C ASP A 84 -1.51 1.77 2.51
N ILE A 85 -0.99 1.35 3.66
CA ILE A 85 -1.41 0.11 4.34
C ILE A 85 -1.71 0.29 5.83
N GLU A 86 -2.27 1.45 6.19
CA GLU A 86 -2.86 1.72 7.51
C GLU A 86 -1.88 1.42 8.66
N GLY A 87 -0.64 1.90 8.54
CA GLY A 87 0.36 1.90 9.61
C GLY A 87 1.40 0.77 9.57
N PHE A 88 1.39 -0.03 8.50
CA PHE A 88 2.38 -1.09 8.30
C PHE A 88 3.44 -0.74 7.24
N ASP A 89 3.33 0.46 6.68
CA ASP A 89 4.08 1.02 5.57
C ASP A 89 5.59 0.96 5.78
N ALA A 90 6.07 1.51 6.90
CA ALA A 90 7.49 1.56 7.25
C ALA A 90 8.14 0.17 7.35
N GLN A 91 7.41 -0.83 7.86
CA GLN A 91 7.90 -2.20 7.88
C GLN A 91 7.93 -2.81 6.48
N LEU A 92 6.85 -2.63 5.71
CA LEU A 92 6.74 -3.21 4.37
C LEU A 92 7.82 -2.66 3.44
N ILE A 93 8.09 -1.34 3.47
CA ILE A 93 9.12 -0.76 2.60
C ILE A 93 10.50 -1.34 2.89
N THR A 94 10.84 -1.52 4.16
CA THR A 94 12.11 -2.11 4.57
C THR A 94 12.24 -3.55 4.07
N ASP A 95 11.20 -4.36 4.27
CA ASP A 95 11.16 -5.75 3.82
C ASP A 95 11.26 -5.82 2.28
N PHE A 96 10.52 -4.97 1.57
CA PHE A 96 10.48 -4.89 0.11
C PHE A 96 11.85 -4.54 -0.49
N LEU A 97 12.45 -3.44 -0.02
CA LEU A 97 13.75 -2.99 -0.51
C LEU A 97 14.88 -3.96 -0.13
N THR A 98 14.80 -4.60 1.04
CA THR A 98 15.75 -5.67 1.41
C THR A 98 15.72 -6.82 0.40
N GLU A 99 14.55 -7.27 -0.04
CA GLU A 99 14.44 -8.34 -1.03
C GLU A 99 14.98 -7.92 -2.39
N ILE A 100 14.65 -6.71 -2.85
CA ILE A 100 15.12 -6.17 -4.12
C ILE A 100 16.65 -6.03 -4.12
N THR A 101 17.23 -5.46 -3.08
CA THR A 101 18.69 -5.31 -2.95
C THR A 101 19.39 -6.66 -2.92
N LYS A 102 18.89 -7.64 -2.16
CA LYS A 102 19.45 -9.00 -2.11
C LYS A 102 19.43 -9.71 -3.47
N ARG A 103 18.45 -9.42 -4.32
CA ARG A 103 18.32 -10.01 -5.66
C ARG A 103 18.97 -9.15 -6.75
N SER A 104 19.66 -8.06 -6.39
CA SER A 104 20.22 -7.08 -7.34
C SER A 104 19.17 -6.57 -8.34
N MET A 105 17.95 -6.37 -7.88
CA MET A 105 16.83 -5.89 -8.69
C MET A 105 16.83 -4.34 -8.76
N PRO A 106 16.22 -3.76 -9.81
CA PRO A 106 16.02 -2.32 -9.91
C PRO A 106 15.31 -1.73 -8.69
N LEU A 107 15.96 -0.76 -8.04
CA LEU A 107 15.35 0.04 -6.99
C LEU A 107 14.29 0.99 -7.57
N PRO A 108 13.20 1.29 -6.84
CA PRO A 108 12.29 2.37 -7.18
C PRO A 108 13.03 3.71 -7.28
N ARG A 109 12.69 4.54 -8.28
CA ARG A 109 13.22 5.92 -8.32
C ARG A 109 12.64 6.75 -7.18
N PHE A 110 11.35 6.58 -6.92
CA PHE A 110 10.62 7.23 -5.84
C PHE A 110 9.90 6.20 -4.97
N VAL A 111 10.00 6.39 -3.66
CA VAL A 111 9.16 5.68 -2.69
C VAL A 111 8.33 6.71 -1.94
N ILE A 112 7.03 6.43 -1.85
CA ILE A 112 6.04 7.25 -1.14
C ILE A 112 5.33 6.31 -0.17
N TYR A 113 5.29 6.64 1.10
CA TYR A 113 4.53 5.87 2.07
C TYR A 113 3.97 6.77 3.17
N GLU A 114 2.84 6.36 3.73
CA GLU A 114 2.16 7.12 4.77
C GLU A 114 2.73 6.81 6.17
N GLU A 115 2.84 7.85 6.98
CA GLU A 115 3.05 7.73 8.42
C GLU A 115 1.80 8.25 9.12
N ASN A 116 1.15 7.37 9.87
CA ASN A 116 -0.06 7.71 10.60
C ASN A 116 0.04 7.24 12.04
N VAL A 117 -0.97 7.56 12.85
CA VAL A 117 -1.02 7.18 14.27
C VAL A 117 -0.96 5.67 14.54
N LEU A 118 -1.15 4.85 13.51
CA LEU A 118 -1.07 3.38 13.59
C LEU A 118 0.36 2.87 13.34
N SER A 119 1.27 3.74 12.88
CA SER A 119 2.66 3.42 12.55
C SER A 119 3.54 3.44 13.80
N PRO A 120 4.16 2.31 14.21
CA PRO A 120 5.04 2.32 15.37
C PRO A 120 6.33 3.09 15.07
N GLU A 121 6.67 4.06 15.90
CA GLU A 121 7.84 4.96 15.74
C GLU A 121 9.14 4.22 15.46
N LYS A 122 9.39 3.11 16.15
CA LYS A 122 10.58 2.26 15.92
C LYS A 122 10.71 1.76 14.48
N HIS A 123 9.60 1.51 13.79
CA HIS A 123 9.59 1.05 12.40
C HIS A 123 9.82 2.21 11.44
N ILE A 124 9.28 3.38 11.77
CA ILE A 124 9.53 4.63 11.04
C ILE A 124 11.02 4.96 11.04
N SER A 125 11.64 5.10 12.23
CA SER A 125 13.06 5.46 12.33
C SER A 125 13.96 4.42 11.68
N HIS A 126 13.57 3.13 11.73
CA HIS A 126 14.31 2.09 11.04
C HIS A 126 14.21 2.23 9.52
N ALA A 127 13.00 2.44 8.99
CA ALA A 127 12.78 2.64 7.55
C ALA A 127 13.55 3.86 7.04
N GLU A 128 13.48 5.00 7.75
CA GLU A 128 14.19 6.24 7.41
C GLU A 128 15.70 6.02 7.27
N ASN A 129 16.31 5.36 8.25
CA ASN A 129 17.75 5.08 8.22
C ASN A 129 18.10 4.09 7.11
N PHE A 130 17.25 3.07 6.91
CA PHE A 130 17.48 2.04 5.90
C PHE A 130 17.47 2.62 4.48
N VAL A 131 16.48 3.44 4.13
CA VAL A 131 16.39 4.03 2.79
C VAL A 131 17.45 5.11 2.56
N LYS A 132 17.82 5.89 3.58
CA LYS A 132 18.96 6.82 3.49
C LYS A 132 20.27 6.09 3.17
N ASN A 133 20.50 4.94 3.83
CA ASN A 133 21.67 4.10 3.57
C ASN A 133 21.68 3.49 2.16
N LEU A 134 20.52 3.39 1.51
CA LEU A 134 20.39 2.97 0.10
C LEU A 134 20.61 4.14 -0.88
N GLY A 135 20.88 5.36 -0.40
CA GLY A 135 21.15 6.54 -1.22
C GLY A 135 19.91 7.36 -1.56
N TYR A 136 18.79 7.17 -0.86
CA TYR A 136 17.62 8.01 -1.06
C TYR A 136 17.65 9.27 -0.20
N ASP A 137 17.25 10.40 -0.80
CA ASP A 137 17.02 11.65 -0.09
C ASP A 137 15.62 11.70 0.51
N LEU A 138 15.53 12.17 1.76
CA LEU A 138 14.27 12.26 2.50
C LEU A 138 13.60 13.62 2.31
N TYR A 139 12.31 13.62 1.95
CA TYR A 139 11.46 14.81 1.93
C TYR A 139 10.20 14.54 2.75
N LYS A 140 9.82 15.45 3.66
CA LYS A 140 8.56 15.35 4.42
C LYS A 140 7.61 16.46 3.99
N THR A 141 6.36 16.12 3.66
CA THR A 141 5.32 17.13 3.38
C THR A 141 4.12 16.96 4.32
N GLY A 142 3.94 17.89 5.27
CA GLY A 142 2.71 17.99 6.08
C GLY A 142 2.26 16.68 6.74
N SER A 143 0.93 16.47 6.78
CA SER A 143 0.27 15.34 7.44
C SER A 143 0.38 14.00 6.70
N GLU A 144 0.90 13.99 5.48
CA GLU A 144 1.02 12.78 4.66
C GLU A 144 2.34 12.73 3.89
N SER A 145 3.10 11.70 4.25
CA SER A 145 4.12 10.98 3.47
C SER A 145 5.52 11.57 3.34
N MET A 146 6.47 10.69 3.64
CA MET A 146 7.88 10.87 3.37
C MET A 146 8.19 10.36 1.96
N TYR A 147 8.91 11.17 1.19
CA TYR A 147 9.40 10.82 -0.15
C TYR A 147 10.86 10.44 -0.05
N TYR A 148 11.21 9.37 -0.74
CA TYR A 148 12.58 8.94 -0.94
C TYR A 148 12.87 8.95 -2.41
N GLY A 149 13.74 9.85 -2.86
CA GLY A 149 14.21 9.92 -4.24
C GLY A 149 15.66 9.47 -4.37
N LEU A 150 15.98 8.65 -5.37
CA LEU A 150 17.35 8.55 -5.87
C LEU A 150 17.59 9.83 -6.69
N THR A 151 18.22 10.82 -6.03
CA THR A 151 18.64 12.15 -6.52
C THR A 151 18.14 12.54 -7.91
N ASP A 152 17.24 13.51 -7.99
CA ASP A 152 17.14 14.45 -9.13
C ASP A 152 16.06 15.52 -8.92
N LYS A 153 16.29 16.68 -9.55
CA LYS A 153 15.46 17.90 -9.65
C LYS A 153 13.97 17.71 -10.00
N LEU A 154 13.56 16.49 -10.39
CA LEU A 154 12.21 16.12 -10.87
C LEU A 154 11.16 15.96 -9.75
N LEU A 155 11.57 15.94 -8.47
CA LEU A 155 10.62 15.84 -7.36
C LEU A 155 9.79 17.12 -7.19
N GLU A 156 10.38 18.30 -7.46
CA GLU A 156 9.69 19.59 -7.37
C GLU A 156 8.53 19.67 -8.38
N ASP A 157 8.71 19.16 -9.61
CA ASP A 157 7.65 19.10 -10.63
C ASP A 157 6.53 18.10 -10.27
N TYR A 158 6.87 16.98 -9.62
CA TYR A 158 5.89 15.98 -9.19
C TYR A 158 5.06 16.46 -7.99
N ILE A 159 5.69 17.13 -7.02
CA ILE A 159 5.00 17.68 -5.84
C ILE A 159 4.19 18.93 -6.23
N GLY A 160 4.72 19.79 -7.12
CA GLY A 160 4.08 21.02 -7.56
C GLY A 160 2.85 20.83 -8.47
N SER A 161 2.62 19.63 -9.02
CA SER A 161 1.52 19.33 -9.94
C SER A 161 0.32 18.62 -9.31
N ASN A 162 0.41 18.15 -8.05
CA ASN A 162 -0.66 17.39 -7.39
C ASN A 162 -1.71 18.30 -6.73
N ASP A 163 -2.60 18.84 -7.54
CA ASP A 163 -3.95 19.18 -7.13
C ASP A 163 -4.71 17.87 -6.78
N ARG A 164 -5.35 17.84 -5.60
CA ARG A 164 -5.72 16.60 -4.85
C ARG A 164 -6.88 15.77 -5.44
N THR A 165 -7.23 15.89 -6.72
CA THR A 165 -8.54 15.42 -7.22
C THR A 165 -8.56 14.43 -8.39
N SER A 166 -7.45 14.06 -9.03
CA SER A 166 -7.54 13.33 -10.32
C SER A 166 -7.11 11.85 -10.37
N TYR A 167 -6.56 11.24 -9.31
CA TYR A 167 -6.04 9.86 -9.40
C TYR A 167 -7.10 8.78 -9.09
N GLY A 168 -8.16 8.76 -9.89
CA GLY A 168 -9.22 7.75 -9.80
C GLY A 168 -9.76 7.21 -11.14
N GLU A 169 -9.62 7.95 -12.25
CA GLU A 169 -10.34 7.61 -13.49
C GLU A 169 -9.46 7.16 -14.67
N GLU A 170 -8.19 7.57 -14.75
CA GLU A 170 -7.35 7.22 -15.91
C GLU A 170 -6.64 5.87 -15.80
N ALA A 171 -6.57 5.26 -14.61
CA ALA A 171 -5.94 3.94 -14.42
C ALA A 171 -6.79 2.75 -14.93
N TYR A 172 -7.97 2.99 -15.50
CA TYR A 172 -8.90 1.96 -15.98
C TYR A 172 -9.19 2.02 -17.49
N LYS A 173 -8.48 2.84 -18.25
CA LYS A 173 -8.55 2.79 -19.72
C LYS A 173 -7.41 1.94 -20.27
N VAL A 174 -7.68 0.65 -20.39
CA VAL A 174 -7.00 -0.26 -21.32
C VAL A 174 -8.04 -0.69 -22.35
#